data_AF-A0A6B2M7R3-F1
#
_entry.id   AF-A0A6B2M7R3-F1
#
_cell.length_a   1.000
_cell.length_b   1.000
_cell.length_c   1.000
_cell.angle_alpha   90.00
_cell.angle_beta   90.00
_cell.angle_gamma   90.00
#
_symmetry.space_group_name_H-M   'P 1'
#
loop_
_entity.id
_entity.type
_entity.pdbx_description
1 polymer ?
#
loop_
_entity_poly.entity_id
_entity_poly.type
_entity_poly.pdbx_seq_one_letter_code
_entity_poly.pdbx_strand_id
1 'polypeptide(L)'
;LSERRVCRVLGQHRSTQRRLPAGRADEARLVADMIELTRQYGRYGYRRIAALLRDAGWQVNDKRVERLWRREGLKVPTKQPKKARLWLN
;
A
#
# COMPACT_ATOMS: atom_id res chain seq x y z
N LEU A 1 -13.21 -26.96 -16.67
CA LEU A 1 -14.49 -26.80 -15.92
C LEU A 1 -15.21 -25.56 -16.44
N SER A 2 -16.51 -25.61 -16.76
CA SER A 2 -17.23 -24.43 -17.26
C SER A 2 -17.70 -23.53 -16.10
N GLU A 3 -17.76 -22.22 -16.33
CA GLU A 3 -18.31 -21.23 -15.37
C GLU A 3 -19.65 -21.69 -14.79
N ARG A 4 -20.54 -22.22 -15.64
CA ARG A 4 -21.86 -22.75 -15.23
C ARG A 4 -21.75 -23.92 -14.25
N ARG A 5 -20.82 -24.85 -14.50
CA ARG A 5 -20.59 -26.01 -13.63
C ARG A 5 -20.01 -25.59 -12.29
N VAL A 6 -19.06 -24.65 -12.29
CA VAL A 6 -18.44 -24.10 -11.07
C VAL A 6 -19.48 -23.34 -10.22
N CYS A 7 -20.27 -22.45 -10.82
CA CYS A 7 -21.31 -21.70 -10.11
C CYS A 7 -22.36 -22.62 -9.47
N ARG A 8 -22.76 -23.71 -10.16
CA ARG A 8 -23.70 -24.70 -9.64
C ARG A 8 -23.12 -25.45 -8.44
N VAL A 9 -21.86 -25.89 -8.53
CA VAL A 9 -21.18 -26.59 -7.43
C VAL A 9 -20.98 -25.69 -6.21
N LEU A 10 -20.65 -24.42 -6.42
CA LEU A 10 -20.46 -23.43 -5.34
C LEU A 10 -21.78 -22.83 -4.81
N GLY A 11 -22.92 -23.14 -5.40
CA GLY A 11 -24.22 -22.57 -5.02
C GLY A 11 -24.35 -21.06 -5.24
N GLN A 12 -23.45 -20.45 -6.03
CA GLN A 12 -23.41 -19.01 -6.21
C GLN A 12 -24.04 -18.58 -7.54
N HIS A 13 -24.81 -17.49 -7.53
CA HIS A 13 -25.40 -16.95 -8.76
C HIS A 13 -24.33 -16.41 -9.72
N ARG A 14 -24.49 -16.67 -11.02
CA ARG A 14 -23.55 -16.28 -12.07
C ARG A 14 -23.29 -14.77 -12.13
N SER A 15 -24.29 -13.94 -11.81
CA SER A 15 -24.11 -12.49 -11.77
C SER A 15 -23.08 -12.05 -10.72
N THR A 16 -22.96 -12.79 -9.62
CA THR A 16 -21.99 -12.50 -8.56
C THR A 16 -20.57 -12.85 -9.02
N GLN A 17 -20.41 -13.95 -9.74
CA GLN A 17 -19.12 -14.36 -10.33
C GLN A 17 -18.69 -13.45 -11.49
N ARG A 18 -19.66 -12.91 -12.25
CA ARG A 18 -19.41 -11.95 -13.33
C ARG A 18 -19.16 -10.53 -12.86
N ARG A 19 -19.57 -10.19 -11.63
CA ARG A 19 -19.32 -8.87 -11.05
C ARG A 19 -17.83 -8.76 -10.76
N LEU A 20 -17.13 -8.00 -11.59
CA LEU A 20 -15.76 -7.60 -11.27
C LEU A 20 -15.80 -6.67 -10.06
N PRO A 21 -14.97 -6.90 -9.03
CA PRO A 21 -14.80 -5.93 -7.96
C PRO A 21 -14.21 -4.66 -8.58
N ALA A 22 -15.00 -3.59 -8.60
CA ALA A 22 -14.49 -2.28 -8.98
C ALA A 22 -13.52 -1.84 -7.88
N GLY A 23 -12.23 -1.79 -8.20
CA GLY A 23 -11.25 -1.09 -7.37
C GLY A 23 -11.70 0.36 -7.17
N ARG A 24 -11.29 1.00 -6.07
CA ARG A 24 -11.64 2.41 -5.90
C ARG A 24 -10.90 3.24 -6.95
N ALA A 25 -11.63 4.10 -7.66
CA ALA A 25 -11.07 4.99 -8.68
C ALA A 25 -9.97 5.91 -8.12
N ASP A 26 -9.97 6.17 -6.81
CA ASP A 26 -9.02 7.02 -6.12
C ASP A 26 -7.66 6.34 -5.83
N GLU A 27 -7.54 5.02 -6.01
CA GLU A 27 -6.36 4.27 -5.57
C GLU A 27 -5.10 4.67 -6.33
N ALA A 28 -5.18 4.89 -7.64
CA ALA A 28 -4.04 5.31 -8.44
C ALA A 28 -3.51 6.67 -7.99
N ARG A 29 -4.42 7.63 -7.70
CA ARG A 29 -4.05 8.96 -7.21
C ARG A 29 -3.45 8.89 -5.81
N LEU A 30 -4.03 8.07 -4.93
CA LEU A 30 -3.48 7.83 -3.59
C LEU A 30 -2.06 7.26 -3.62
N VAL A 31 -1.80 6.31 -4.53
CA VAL A 31 -0.45 5.73 -4.70
C VAL A 31 0.53 6.78 -5.22
N ALA A 32 0.14 7.61 -6.18
CA ALA A 32 0.99 8.70 -6.67
C ALA A 32 1.38 9.67 -5.55
N ASP A 33 0.41 10.17 -4.79
CA ASP A 33 0.66 11.08 -3.66
C ASP A 33 1.53 10.43 -2.58
N MET A 34 1.30 9.15 -2.29
CA MET A 34 2.13 8.38 -1.35
C MET A 34 3.59 8.29 -1.82
N ILE A 35 3.82 8.05 -3.11
CA ILE A 35 5.17 7.96 -3.69
C ILE A 35 5.86 9.33 -3.64
N GLU A 36 5.14 10.41 -3.97
CA GLU A 36 5.68 11.78 -3.85
C GLU A 36 6.11 12.11 -2.42
N LEU A 37 5.25 11.86 -1.43
CA LEU A 37 5.58 12.07 -0.02
C LEU A 37 6.75 11.19 0.43
N THR A 38 6.86 9.96 -0.08
CA THR A 38 7.98 9.08 0.26
C THR A 38 9.29 9.58 -0.34
N ARG A 39 9.27 10.14 -1.55
CA ARG A 39 10.44 10.77 -2.18
C ARG A 39 10.89 12.02 -1.41
N GLN A 40 9.93 12.84 -0.98
CA GLN A 40 10.21 14.04 -0.19
C GLN A 40 10.71 13.71 1.23
N TYR A 41 10.14 12.68 1.85
CA TYR A 41 10.41 12.26 3.23
C TYR A 41 10.97 10.84 3.29
N GLY A 42 12.14 10.62 2.68
CA GLY A 42 12.73 9.28 2.50
C GLY A 42 13.01 8.47 3.79
N ARG A 43 12.94 9.06 4.98
CA ARG A 43 13.07 8.33 6.27
C ARG A 43 11.74 8.00 6.94
N TYR A 44 10.63 8.45 6.37
CA TYR A 44 9.31 8.23 6.95
C TYR A 44 8.79 6.86 6.55
N GLY A 45 8.27 6.13 7.52
CA GLY A 45 7.53 4.90 7.27
C GLY A 45 6.07 5.14 6.99
N TYR A 46 5.37 4.07 6.60
CA TYR A 46 3.96 4.13 6.19
C TYR A 46 3.05 4.84 7.20
N ARG A 47 3.33 4.77 8.52
CA ARG A 47 2.54 5.46 9.55
C ARG A 47 2.64 6.98 9.48
N ARG A 48 3.84 7.51 9.24
CA ARG A 48 4.06 8.96 9.10
C ARG A 48 3.51 9.47 7.78
N ILE A 49 3.67 8.68 6.72
CA ILE A 49 3.08 9.00 5.41
C ILE A 49 1.54 8.93 5.48
N ALA A 50 0.96 7.98 6.21
CA ALA A 50 -0.49 7.92 6.42
C ALA A 50 -1.03 9.16 7.16
N ALA A 51 -0.28 9.70 8.12
CA ALA A 51 -0.64 10.96 8.77
C ALA A 51 -0.61 12.14 7.79
N LEU A 52 0.47 12.27 6.99
CA LEU A 52 0.58 13.33 5.98
C LEU A 52 -0.52 13.24 4.92
N LEU A 53 -0.88 12.03 4.49
CA LEU A 53 -1.99 11.82 3.56
C LEU A 53 -3.31 12.30 4.19
N ARG A 54 -3.55 12.03 5.48
CA ARG A 54 -4.74 12.55 6.18
C ARG A 54 -4.74 14.07 6.29
N ASP A 55 -3.60 14.68 6.58
CA ASP A 55 -3.46 16.14 6.62
C ASP A 55 -3.68 16.77 5.23
N ALA A 56 -3.32 16.06 4.16
CA ALA A 56 -3.62 16.42 2.78
C ALA A 56 -5.09 16.18 2.36
N GLY A 57 -5.95 15.74 3.29
CA GLY A 57 -7.39 15.55 3.07
C GLY A 57 -7.80 14.14 2.66
N TRP A 58 -6.88 13.17 2.62
CA TRP A 58 -7.22 11.78 2.30
C TRP A 58 -7.89 11.07 3.47
N GLN A 59 -9.06 10.49 3.24
CA GLN A 59 -9.71 9.58 4.20
C GLN A 59 -9.17 8.15 4.03
N VAL A 60 -7.97 7.90 4.57
CA VAL A 60 -7.28 6.61 4.48
C VAL A 60 -6.94 6.04 5.86
N ASN A 61 -7.10 4.73 5.99
CA ASN A 61 -6.66 3.97 7.15
C ASN A 61 -5.18 3.56 6.98
N ASP A 62 -4.42 3.56 8.07
CA ASP A 62 -3.05 3.05 8.16
C ASP A 62 -2.88 1.67 7.51
N LYS A 63 -3.87 0.77 7.64
CA LYS A 63 -3.84 -0.56 7.02
C LYS A 63 -3.91 -0.53 5.49
N ARG A 64 -4.62 0.44 4.91
CA ARG A 64 -4.68 0.65 3.45
C ARG A 64 -3.31 1.12 2.96
N VAL A 65 -2.72 2.08 3.66
CA VAL A 65 -1.39 2.61 3.35
C VAL A 65 -0.32 1.53 3.51
N GLU A 66 -0.35 0.74 4.59
CA GLU A 66 0.58 -0.38 4.82
C GLU A 66 0.54 -1.41 3.67
N ARG A 67 -0.67 -1.73 3.17
CA ARG A 67 -0.83 -2.68 2.05
C ARG A 67 -0.29 -2.11 0.74
N LEU A 68 -0.61 -0.86 0.42
CA LEU A 68 -0.09 -0.19 -0.78
C LEU A 68 1.43 -0.03 -0.69
N TRP A 69 1.95 0.33 0.47
CA TRP A 69 3.39 0.43 0.75
C TRP A 69 4.14 -0.87 0.43
N ARG A 70 3.60 -2.02 0.88
CA ARG A 70 4.19 -3.34 0.58
C ARG A 70 4.07 -3.70 -0.91
N ARG A 71 2.93 -3.39 -1.53
CA ARG A 71 2.67 -3.65 -2.96
C ARG A 71 3.61 -2.85 -3.86
N GLU A 72 3.86 -1.59 -3.53
CA GLU A 72 4.80 -0.70 -4.25
C GLU A 72 6.27 -0.97 -3.90
N GLY A 73 6.55 -1.93 -3.00
CA GLY A 73 7.92 -2.32 -2.64
C GLY A 73 8.69 -1.25 -1.86
N LEU A 74 8.01 -0.25 -1.29
CA LEU A 74 8.65 0.83 -0.55
C LEU A 74 9.31 0.29 0.73
N LYS A 75 10.55 0.73 0.99
CA LYS A 75 11.29 0.40 2.21
C LYS A 75 11.84 1.65 2.84
N VAL A 76 11.68 1.75 4.15
CA VAL A 76 12.33 2.80 4.93
C VAL A 76 13.82 2.45 5.03
N PRO A 77 14.74 3.34 4.61
CA PRO A 77 16.16 3.15 4.79
C PRO A 77 16.48 2.94 6.27
N THR A 78 17.29 1.93 6.58
CA THR A 78 17.78 1.71 7.93
C THR A 78 18.65 2.89 8.37
N LYS A 79 18.54 3.28 9.64
CA LYS A 79 19.37 4.34 10.21
C LYS A 79 20.84 3.88 10.14
N GLN A 80 21.69 4.67 9.50
CA GLN A 80 23.12 4.38 9.47
C GLN A 80 23.66 4.35 10.91
N PRO A 81 24.36 3.28 11.32
CA PRO A 81 24.97 3.23 12.64
C PRO A 81 25.99 4.37 12.78
N LYS A 82 26.13 4.89 14.00
CA LYS A 82 27.17 5.90 14.27
C LYS A 82 28.54 5.27 13.98
N LYS A 83 29.40 5.97 13.24
CA LYS A 83 30.79 5.52 13.02
C LYS A 83 31.46 5.36 14.40
N ALA A 84 31.90 4.15 14.72
CA ALA A 84 32.70 3.92 15.91
C ALA A 84 34.06 4.62 15.76
N ARG A 85 34.66 5.10 16.86
CA ARG A 85 36.05 5.58 16.84
C ARG A 85 36.95 4.39 16.49
N LEU A 86 37.60 4.46 15.34
CA LEU A 86 38.73 3.59 15.03
C LEU A 86 39.88 4.03 15.94
N TRP A 87 40.12 3.28 17.01
CA TRP A 87 41.38 3.38 17.74
C TRP A 87 42.43 2.68 16.87
N LEU A 88 43.18 3.47 16.11
CA LEU A 88 44.41 3.00 15.47
C LEU A 88 45.46 2.92 16.60
N ASN A 89 45.89 1.69 16.91
CA ASN A 89 47.03 1.42 17.80
C ASN A 89 48.34 1.64 17.05
#